data_AF-A0A0Z8XFU4-F1
#
_entry.id   AF-A0A0Z8XFU4-F1
#
_cell.length_a   1.000
_cell.length_b   1.000
_cell.length_c   1.000
_cell.angle_alpha   90.00
_cell.angle_beta   90.00
_cell.angle_gamma   90.00
#
_symmetry.space_group_name_H-M   'P 1'
#
loop_
_entity.id
_entity.type
_entity.pdbx_description
1 polymer ?
#
loop_
_entity_poly.entity_id
_entity_poly.type
_entity_poly.pdbx_seq_one_letter_code
_entity_poly.pdbx_strand_id
1 'polypeptide(L)'
;MQQSKSFDDFLEKAVHLHVHIDFSQKHSRFMMTDRAMTKPIRGRQLSKRDLYDEEFFRTYFAKQEIESRLEFLLNRVNSLEELLTKAKELNLTIDLKQKNVIFILEENGKQFSLSHKKISDKKLYDVNFFQDYFKNKEVGDSEGLENLQEQYHAFQEERDKEKVATEEIEEAFEEFKKKRDAVHEFEVELAGHQIEKLVDEGIYIKVSFGVKQSGLIFIPNFNLDILEEENQTKYKVYIRETTSYFIYNKEHSDKNQYIKGRTLIRQLTNDSRAIPYRRPTVERLQEKITEINLLIELTETDKRYQDVKDELVAEIAELDVKLNQTNEKIAILNKMAEVLINLKSDDPNSRKLARYDFSKLNLTESITLEQVTEEIRVLQEDLGHYLDEYEGLSRKLETFVKILNTNKQTEHEFHGDIALE
;
A
#
# COMPACT_ATOMS: atom_id res chain seq x y z
N MET A 1 9.44 13.76 -9.20
CA MET A 1 10.72 14.33 -8.76
C MET A 1 11.85 13.97 -9.73
N GLN A 2 12.26 12.70 -9.86
CA GLN A 2 13.38 12.32 -10.75
C GLN A 2 13.14 12.66 -12.23
N GLN A 3 11.90 12.48 -12.69
CA GLN A 3 11.49 12.77 -14.06
C GLN A 3 11.10 14.25 -14.27
N SER A 4 11.33 15.11 -13.27
CA SER A 4 10.91 16.51 -13.33
C SER A 4 12.07 17.42 -13.73
N LYS A 5 11.81 18.45 -14.54
CA LYS A 5 12.79 19.43 -15.01
C LYS A 5 13.03 20.54 -14.00
N SER A 6 12.00 20.92 -13.27
CA SER A 6 12.02 21.98 -12.27
C SER A 6 11.07 21.65 -11.12
N PHE A 7 11.06 22.51 -10.09
CA PHE A 7 10.09 22.41 -9.00
C PHE A 7 8.65 22.58 -9.51
N ASP A 8 8.42 23.50 -10.44
CA ASP A 8 7.08 23.76 -10.98
C ASP A 8 6.59 22.59 -11.86
N ASP A 9 7.46 22.06 -12.72
CA ASP A 9 7.18 20.84 -13.52
C ASP A 9 6.92 19.61 -12.61
N PHE A 10 7.56 19.55 -11.44
CA PHE A 10 7.25 18.52 -10.45
C PHE A 10 5.83 18.65 -9.88
N LEU A 11 5.40 19.88 -9.56
CA LEU A 11 4.05 20.10 -9.05
C LEU A 11 2.99 19.81 -10.12
N GLU A 12 3.24 20.20 -11.37
CA GLU A 12 2.37 19.88 -12.50
C GLU A 12 2.22 18.36 -12.67
N LYS A 13 3.35 17.64 -12.74
CA LYS A 13 3.34 16.17 -12.84
C LYS A 13 2.68 15.50 -11.63
N ALA A 14 2.79 16.07 -10.43
CA ALA A 14 2.11 15.54 -9.26
C ALA A 14 0.58 15.62 -9.42
N VAL A 15 0.05 16.71 -9.98
CA VAL A 15 -1.38 16.87 -10.26
C VAL A 15 -1.86 15.83 -11.28
N HIS A 16 -1.11 15.61 -12.36
CA HIS A 16 -1.40 14.56 -13.36
C HIS A 16 -1.43 13.15 -12.75
N LEU A 17 -0.59 12.90 -11.75
CA LEU A 17 -0.57 11.65 -10.98
C LEU A 17 -1.60 11.61 -9.84
N HIS A 18 -2.57 12.53 -9.85
CA HIS A 18 -3.60 12.65 -8.82
C HIS A 18 -3.04 12.85 -7.41
N VAL A 19 -1.91 13.55 -7.26
CA VAL A 19 -1.31 13.90 -5.97
C VAL A 19 -1.37 15.42 -5.78
N HIS A 20 -2.17 15.85 -4.81
CA HIS A 20 -2.18 17.22 -4.33
C HIS A 20 -1.15 17.39 -3.21
N ILE A 21 -0.30 18.42 -3.32
CA ILE A 21 0.72 18.75 -2.32
C ILE A 21 0.46 20.17 -1.79
N ASP A 22 0.29 20.28 -0.48
CA ASP A 22 0.04 21.54 0.23
C ASP A 22 1.24 21.88 1.14
N PHE A 23 1.87 23.02 0.86
CA PHE A 23 2.98 23.59 1.62
C PHE A 23 2.59 24.81 2.48
N SER A 24 1.32 25.21 2.48
CA SER A 24 0.85 26.42 3.17
C SER A 24 0.94 26.34 4.70
N GLN A 25 1.05 25.13 5.23
CA GLN A 25 1.06 24.83 6.65
C GLN A 25 2.47 24.58 7.17
N LYS A 26 2.61 24.51 8.50
CA LYS A 26 3.89 24.16 9.17
C LYS A 26 4.52 22.85 8.65
N HIS A 27 3.71 21.92 8.16
CA HIS A 27 4.16 20.65 7.62
C HIS A 27 3.54 20.45 6.24
N SER A 28 4.34 19.98 5.29
CA SER A 28 3.85 19.56 3.98
C SER A 28 2.81 18.46 4.11
N ARG A 29 1.78 18.53 3.26
CA ARG A 29 0.62 17.63 3.25
C ARG A 29 0.43 17.09 1.84
N PHE A 30 0.17 15.79 1.75
CA PHE A 30 0.03 15.06 0.50
C PHE A 30 -1.32 14.37 0.49
N MET A 31 -2.07 14.48 -0.60
CA MET A 31 -3.40 13.91 -0.71
C MET A 31 -3.61 13.35 -2.10
N MET A 32 -4.10 12.11 -2.18
CA MET A 32 -4.45 11.50 -3.45
C MET A 32 -5.87 11.91 -3.83
N THR A 33 -6.05 12.44 -5.04
CA THR A 33 -7.34 12.95 -5.53
C THR A 33 -8.14 11.90 -6.29
N ASP A 34 -7.52 10.80 -6.70
CA ASP A 34 -8.17 9.63 -7.31
C ASP A 34 -8.76 8.67 -6.28
N ARG A 35 -8.66 8.99 -4.98
CA ARG A 35 -9.14 8.19 -3.86
C ARG A 35 -10.05 9.03 -2.96
N ALA A 36 -10.97 8.35 -2.27
CA ALA A 36 -11.76 8.94 -1.20
C ALA A 36 -10.93 9.11 0.09
N MET A 37 -9.75 9.73 0.00
CA MET A 37 -8.97 10.08 1.18
C MET A 37 -9.69 11.15 1.99
N THR A 38 -9.86 10.93 3.29
CA THR A 38 -10.47 11.91 4.20
C THR A 38 -9.44 12.80 4.89
N LYS A 39 -8.16 12.36 4.89
CA LYS A 39 -7.06 13.07 5.55
C LYS A 39 -5.79 13.13 4.69
N PRO A 40 -5.03 14.23 4.75
CA PRO A 40 -3.74 14.33 4.10
C PRO A 40 -2.63 13.63 4.90
N ILE A 41 -1.66 13.05 4.20
CA ILE A 41 -0.44 12.47 4.76
C ILE A 41 0.59 13.60 4.95
N ARG A 42 1.23 13.71 6.11
CA ARG A 42 2.28 14.71 6.35
C ARG A 42 3.62 14.27 5.78
N GLY A 43 4.47 15.20 5.32
CA GLY A 43 5.78 14.87 4.73
C GLY A 43 6.66 13.96 5.60
N ARG A 44 6.73 14.21 6.91
CA ARG A 44 7.44 13.35 7.88
C ARG A 44 6.96 11.90 7.94
N GLN A 45 5.72 11.63 7.48
CA GLN A 45 5.14 10.29 7.45
C GLN A 45 5.54 9.54 6.18
N LEU A 46 6.00 10.24 5.13
CA LEU A 46 6.53 9.65 3.89
C LEU A 46 7.98 9.19 4.05
N SER A 47 8.82 9.98 4.72
CA SER A 47 10.18 9.59 5.10
C SER A 47 10.55 10.25 6.43
N LYS A 48 11.30 9.51 7.24
CA LYS A 48 11.94 10.05 8.45
C LYS A 48 13.25 10.77 8.17
N ARG A 49 13.91 10.44 7.07
CA ARG A 49 15.22 11.04 6.71
C ARG A 49 15.02 12.43 6.14
N ASP A 50 13.99 12.58 5.31
CA ASP A 50 13.71 13.78 4.56
C ASP A 50 12.30 14.26 4.92
N LEU A 51 12.18 15.51 5.33
CA LEU A 51 10.90 16.10 5.76
C LEU A 51 9.92 16.30 4.60
N TYR A 52 10.41 16.24 3.36
CA TYR A 52 9.66 16.54 2.13
C TYR A 52 8.84 17.83 2.26
N ASP A 53 9.42 18.85 2.87
CA ASP A 53 8.87 20.20 2.89
C ASP A 53 9.23 20.96 1.61
N GLU A 54 8.72 22.17 1.47
CA GLU A 54 8.98 23.00 0.30
C GLU A 54 10.47 23.28 0.14
N GLU A 55 11.19 23.51 1.26
CA GLU A 55 12.64 23.76 1.25
C GLU A 55 13.43 22.56 0.74
N PHE A 56 13.05 21.33 1.12
CA PHE A 56 13.65 20.10 0.61
C PHE A 56 13.55 20.02 -0.92
N PHE A 57 12.36 20.17 -1.47
CA PHE A 57 12.16 20.06 -2.92
C PHE A 57 12.86 21.20 -3.67
N ARG A 58 12.77 22.43 -3.16
CA ARG A 58 13.47 23.58 -3.76
C ARG A 58 14.98 23.39 -3.73
N THR A 59 15.52 22.90 -2.62
CA THR A 59 16.95 22.57 -2.49
C THR A 59 17.35 21.48 -3.48
N TYR A 60 16.52 20.45 -3.66
CA TYR A 60 16.77 19.37 -4.61
C TYR A 60 16.91 19.90 -6.05
N PHE A 61 15.96 20.72 -6.51
CA PHE A 61 16.01 21.27 -7.87
C PHE A 61 17.09 22.34 -8.03
N ALA A 62 17.31 23.20 -7.03
CA ALA A 62 18.40 24.18 -7.05
C ALA A 62 19.78 23.50 -7.11
N LYS A 63 19.97 22.37 -6.40
CA LYS A 63 21.19 21.56 -6.49
C LYS A 63 21.46 21.12 -7.93
N GLN A 64 20.47 20.48 -8.55
CA GLN A 64 20.60 19.96 -9.93
C GLN A 64 20.90 21.08 -10.92
N GLU A 65 20.25 22.22 -10.75
CA GLU A 65 20.38 23.32 -11.68
C GLU A 65 21.72 24.06 -11.52
N ILE A 66 22.23 24.24 -10.30
CA ILE A 66 23.58 24.77 -10.08
C ILE A 66 24.63 23.84 -10.69
N GLU A 67 24.50 22.52 -10.48
CA GLU A 67 25.41 21.53 -11.07
C GLU A 67 25.38 21.59 -12.61
N SER A 68 24.19 21.72 -13.20
CA SER A 68 24.00 21.85 -14.64
C SER A 68 24.65 23.13 -15.21
N ARG A 69 24.46 24.29 -14.57
CA ARG A 69 25.12 25.54 -14.98
C ARG A 69 26.64 25.45 -14.88
N LEU A 70 27.16 24.80 -13.83
CA LEU A 70 28.60 24.58 -13.68
C LEU A 70 29.16 23.65 -14.76
N GLU A 71 28.47 22.55 -15.07
CA GLU A 71 28.88 21.63 -16.13
C GLU A 71 28.94 22.32 -17.50
N PHE A 72 27.93 23.13 -17.79
CA PHE A 72 27.87 23.93 -19.00
C PHE A 72 29.01 24.96 -19.08
N LEU A 73 29.21 25.75 -18.02
CA LEU A 73 30.18 26.85 -18.02
C LEU A 73 31.63 26.36 -17.93
N LEU A 74 31.93 25.37 -17.08
CA LEU A 74 33.31 24.95 -16.82
C LEU A 74 34.02 24.51 -18.09
N ASN A 75 33.32 23.88 -19.02
CA ASN A 75 33.90 23.45 -20.29
C ASN A 75 34.19 24.64 -21.24
N ARG A 76 33.45 25.74 -21.11
CA ARG A 76 33.43 26.87 -22.07
C ARG A 76 34.19 28.12 -21.61
N VAL A 77 34.64 28.16 -20.37
CA VAL A 77 35.43 29.29 -19.82
C VAL A 77 36.86 28.88 -19.55
N ASN A 78 37.80 29.82 -19.73
CA ASN A 78 39.24 29.57 -19.62
C ASN A 78 39.84 30.13 -18.33
N SER A 79 39.12 30.95 -17.58
CA SER A 79 39.57 31.50 -16.31
C SER A 79 38.48 31.55 -15.25
N LEU A 80 38.90 31.69 -13.99
CA LEU A 80 37.98 31.88 -12.87
C LEU A 80 37.18 33.19 -13.00
N GLU A 81 37.81 34.28 -13.43
CA GLU A 81 37.14 35.58 -13.59
C GLU A 81 36.04 35.50 -14.66
N GLU A 82 36.31 34.79 -15.76
CA GLU A 82 35.34 34.55 -16.82
C GLU A 82 34.18 33.67 -16.34
N LEU A 83 34.45 32.63 -15.55
CA LEU A 83 33.42 31.81 -14.91
C LEU A 83 32.50 32.67 -14.04
N LEU A 84 33.06 33.53 -13.17
CA LEU A 84 32.27 34.38 -12.27
C LEU A 84 31.40 35.37 -13.04
N THR A 85 31.89 35.89 -14.16
CA THR A 85 31.16 36.86 -15.00
C THR A 85 30.01 36.17 -15.73
N LYS A 86 30.29 35.05 -16.41
CA LYS A 86 29.27 34.31 -17.19
C LYS A 86 28.26 33.57 -16.32
N ALA A 87 28.66 33.12 -15.12
CA ALA A 87 27.71 32.56 -14.17
C ALA A 87 26.62 33.57 -13.81
N LYS A 88 26.98 34.85 -13.62
CA LYS A 88 25.99 35.91 -13.33
C LYS A 88 25.00 36.13 -14.47
N GLU A 89 25.44 36.01 -15.72
CA GLU A 89 24.56 36.09 -16.90
C GLU A 89 23.51 34.96 -16.94
N LEU A 90 23.84 33.82 -16.30
CA LEU A 90 22.92 32.69 -16.11
C LEU A 90 22.23 32.70 -14.73
N ASN A 91 22.18 33.84 -14.05
CA ASN A 91 21.57 34.01 -12.72
C ASN A 91 22.21 33.16 -11.60
N LEU A 92 23.49 32.79 -11.76
CA LEU A 92 24.28 32.08 -10.76
C LEU A 92 25.39 32.96 -10.23
N THR A 93 25.36 33.27 -8.94
CA THR A 93 26.49 33.93 -8.25
C THR A 93 27.32 32.89 -7.52
N ILE A 94 28.64 32.97 -7.68
CA ILE A 94 29.61 32.07 -7.04
C ILE A 94 30.48 32.89 -6.08
N ASP A 95 30.22 32.75 -4.78
CA ASP A 95 30.93 33.46 -3.73
C ASP A 95 32.05 32.58 -3.14
N LEU A 96 33.29 32.94 -3.41
CA LEU A 96 34.49 32.27 -2.89
C LEU A 96 34.86 32.87 -1.51
N LYS A 97 34.70 32.10 -0.43
CA LYS A 97 35.04 32.52 0.96
C LYS A 97 36.10 31.60 1.56
N GLN A 98 37.36 32.02 1.55
CA GLN A 98 38.52 31.28 2.05
C GLN A 98 38.64 29.88 1.41
N LYS A 99 38.14 28.83 2.09
CA LYS A 99 38.12 27.45 1.59
C LYS A 99 36.73 26.99 1.13
N ASN A 100 35.69 27.75 1.45
CA ASN A 100 34.31 27.39 1.14
C ASN A 100 33.82 28.20 -0.06
N VAL A 101 32.94 27.60 -0.86
CA VAL A 101 32.18 28.30 -1.91
C VAL A 101 30.69 28.25 -1.59
N ILE A 102 30.02 29.37 -1.80
CA ILE A 102 28.56 29.51 -1.70
C ILE A 102 28.04 29.85 -3.10
N PHE A 103 27.06 29.08 -3.56
CA PHE A 103 26.36 29.31 -4.81
C PHE A 103 25.01 29.95 -4.49
N ILE A 104 24.69 31.04 -5.17
CA ILE A 104 23.42 31.73 -5.03
C ILE A 104 22.75 31.69 -6.41
N LEU A 105 21.68 30.92 -6.49
CA LEU A 105 20.86 30.81 -7.69
C LEU A 105 19.64 31.72 -7.56
N GLU A 106 19.44 32.61 -8.54
CA GLU A 106 18.22 33.41 -8.65
C GLU A 106 17.27 32.83 -9.72
N GLU A 107 16.11 32.34 -9.29
CA GLU A 107 15.06 31.84 -10.18
C GLU A 107 13.69 32.36 -9.75
N ASN A 108 12.92 32.88 -10.71
CA ASN A 108 11.57 33.41 -10.49
C ASN A 108 11.48 34.44 -9.34
N GLY A 109 12.51 35.28 -9.20
CA GLY A 109 12.61 36.30 -8.15
C GLY A 109 12.94 35.77 -6.75
N LYS A 110 13.25 34.47 -6.60
CA LYS A 110 13.70 33.85 -5.35
C LYS A 110 15.19 33.52 -5.43
N GLN A 111 15.90 33.76 -4.34
CA GLN A 111 17.32 33.40 -4.21
C GLN A 111 17.49 32.12 -3.40
N PHE A 112 18.26 31.17 -3.93
CA PHE A 112 18.60 29.90 -3.28
C PHE A 112 20.10 29.85 -3.03
N SER A 113 20.48 29.85 -1.75
CA SER A 113 21.88 29.79 -1.33
C SER A 113 22.26 28.38 -0.92
N LEU A 114 23.23 27.77 -1.61
CA LEU A 114 23.73 26.43 -1.33
C LEU A 114 25.25 26.45 -1.17
N SER A 115 25.76 25.72 -0.17
CA SER A 115 27.19 25.54 0.00
C SER A 115 27.71 24.48 -0.97
N HIS A 116 28.97 24.62 -1.42
CA HIS A 116 29.67 23.64 -2.26
C HIS A 116 29.57 22.19 -1.79
N LYS A 117 29.43 21.94 -0.47
CA LYS A 117 29.27 20.60 0.10
C LYS A 117 27.95 19.93 -0.28
N LYS A 118 26.95 20.70 -0.69
CA LYS A 118 25.61 20.22 -1.04
C LYS A 118 25.40 20.10 -2.55
N ILE A 119 26.34 20.56 -3.39
CA ILE A 119 26.14 20.70 -4.84
C ILE A 119 26.26 19.38 -5.59
N SER A 120 27.33 18.62 -5.35
CA SER A 120 27.54 17.34 -6.03
C SER A 120 28.19 16.36 -5.08
N ASP A 121 27.76 15.10 -5.21
CA ASP A 121 28.35 13.99 -4.45
C ASP A 121 29.60 13.46 -5.19
N LYS A 122 29.77 13.83 -6.48
CA LYS A 122 30.88 13.40 -7.34
C LYS A 122 32.04 14.40 -7.33
N LYS A 123 31.75 15.70 -7.32
CA LYS A 123 32.73 16.78 -7.43
C LYS A 123 32.55 17.79 -6.29
N LEU A 124 33.62 18.06 -5.54
CA LEU A 124 33.61 19.09 -4.52
C LEU A 124 34.06 20.42 -5.15
N TYR A 125 33.10 21.30 -5.44
CA TYR A 125 33.36 22.62 -6.03
C TYR A 125 33.85 23.64 -4.99
N ASP A 126 34.96 23.33 -4.31
CA ASP A 126 35.61 24.23 -3.36
C ASP A 126 36.59 25.20 -4.06
N VAL A 127 37.22 26.10 -3.29
CA VAL A 127 38.14 27.10 -3.86
C VAL A 127 39.36 26.44 -4.51
N ASN A 128 39.87 25.34 -3.94
CA ASN A 128 41.02 24.63 -4.48
C ASN A 128 40.67 23.96 -5.80
N PHE A 129 39.47 23.36 -5.90
CA PHE A 129 38.97 22.77 -7.13
C PHE A 129 39.02 23.76 -8.29
N PHE A 130 38.49 24.97 -8.13
CA PHE A 130 38.50 25.96 -9.21
C PHE A 130 39.93 26.43 -9.55
N GLN A 131 40.77 26.63 -8.55
CA GLN A 131 42.18 27.01 -8.76
C GLN A 131 42.94 25.95 -9.55
N ASP A 132 42.83 24.68 -9.15
CA ASP A 132 43.50 23.56 -9.82
C ASP A 132 42.90 23.27 -11.19
N TYR A 133 41.58 23.40 -11.34
CA TYR A 133 40.88 23.20 -12.61
C TYR A 133 41.39 24.17 -13.68
N PHE A 134 41.40 25.47 -13.40
CA PHE A 134 41.85 26.46 -14.38
C PHE A 134 43.37 26.52 -14.55
N LYS A 135 44.15 26.15 -13.53
CA LYS A 135 45.61 26.08 -13.65
C LYS A 135 46.08 24.99 -14.61
N ASN A 136 45.35 23.88 -14.67
CA ASN A 136 45.70 22.72 -15.50
C ASN A 136 44.92 22.66 -16.81
N LYS A 137 44.02 23.61 -17.07
CA LYS A 137 43.20 23.64 -18.29
C LYS A 137 44.04 24.15 -19.46
N GLU A 138 44.12 23.36 -20.53
CA GLU A 138 44.67 23.82 -21.79
C GLU A 138 43.77 24.93 -22.36
N VAL A 139 44.37 26.04 -22.78
CA VAL A 139 43.64 27.18 -23.36
C VAL A 139 43.09 26.74 -24.72
N GLY A 140 41.85 26.25 -24.74
CA GLY A 140 41.11 25.95 -25.95
C GLY A 140 40.46 27.21 -26.51
N ASP A 141 40.14 27.19 -27.81
CA ASP A 141 39.35 28.23 -28.46
C ASP A 141 38.05 28.41 -27.68
N SER A 142 37.85 29.59 -27.09
CA SER A 142 36.57 29.95 -26.50
C SER A 142 35.56 29.95 -27.64
N GLU A 143 34.64 28.98 -27.68
CA GLU A 143 33.47 29.08 -28.55
C GLU A 143 32.85 30.47 -28.37
N GLY A 144 32.47 31.11 -29.48
CA GLY A 144 31.81 32.41 -29.42
C GLY A 144 30.59 32.32 -28.51
N LEU A 145 30.68 32.92 -27.32
CA LEU A 145 29.62 32.89 -26.31
C LEU A 145 28.64 34.05 -26.51
N GLU A 146 28.37 34.39 -27.76
CA GLU A 146 27.22 35.20 -28.12
C GLU A 146 25.95 34.36 -27.84
N ASN A 147 24.97 34.96 -27.16
CA ASN A 147 23.73 34.32 -26.72
C ASN A 147 23.90 33.15 -25.72
N LEU A 148 24.70 33.35 -24.68
CA LEU A 148 24.94 32.37 -23.60
C LEU A 148 23.66 31.74 -23.03
N GLN A 149 22.59 32.54 -22.87
CA GLN A 149 21.30 32.06 -22.36
C GLN A 149 20.62 31.08 -23.33
N GLU A 150 20.62 31.36 -24.64
CA GLU A 150 20.04 30.47 -25.65
C GLU A 150 20.83 29.16 -25.74
N GLN A 151 22.16 29.24 -25.69
CA GLN A 151 23.02 28.06 -25.67
C GLN A 151 22.78 27.21 -24.42
N TYR A 152 22.56 27.84 -23.27
CA TYR A 152 22.23 27.11 -22.04
C TYR A 152 20.84 26.46 -22.13
N HIS A 153 19.86 27.14 -22.71
CA HIS A 153 18.53 26.56 -22.95
C HIS A 153 18.61 25.32 -23.85
N ALA A 154 19.36 25.37 -24.95
CA ALA A 154 19.58 24.20 -25.81
C ALA A 154 20.26 23.05 -25.06
N PHE A 155 21.22 23.35 -24.19
CA PHE A 155 21.87 22.35 -23.34
C PHE A 155 20.90 21.72 -22.32
N GLN A 156 20.02 22.51 -21.72
CA GLN A 156 18.97 22.02 -20.82
C GLN A 156 18.00 21.08 -21.58
N GLU A 157 17.59 21.45 -22.80
CA GLU A 157 16.74 20.61 -23.64
C GLU A 157 17.40 19.26 -23.93
N GLU A 158 18.69 19.24 -24.30
CA GLU A 158 19.41 17.98 -24.53
C GLU A 158 19.52 17.11 -23.27
N ARG A 159 19.85 17.71 -22.13
CA ARG A 159 19.88 17.02 -20.83
C ARG A 159 18.52 16.40 -20.50
N ASP A 160 17.45 17.14 -20.75
CA ASP A 160 16.10 16.73 -20.38
C ASP A 160 15.41 15.82 -21.42
N LYS A 161 16.05 15.53 -22.58
CA LYS A 161 15.54 14.55 -23.57
C LYS A 161 15.42 13.12 -23.01
N GLU A 162 16.26 12.76 -22.04
CA GLU A 162 16.20 11.45 -21.38
C GLU A 162 15.05 11.34 -20.37
N LYS A 163 14.42 12.47 -20.00
CA LYS A 163 13.28 12.46 -19.07
C LYS A 163 12.03 12.01 -19.80
N VAL A 164 11.29 11.13 -19.15
CA VAL A 164 10.04 10.57 -19.67
C VAL A 164 9.02 11.68 -19.87
N ALA A 165 8.33 11.64 -21.02
CA ALA A 165 7.24 12.57 -21.35
C ALA A 165 6.11 12.47 -20.32
N THR A 166 5.38 13.56 -20.10
CA THR A 166 4.27 13.57 -19.14
C THR A 166 3.19 12.55 -19.53
N GLU A 167 2.91 12.40 -20.83
CA GLU A 167 1.95 11.44 -21.38
C GLU A 167 2.32 9.99 -21.04
N GLU A 168 3.58 9.60 -21.22
CA GLU A 168 4.07 8.25 -20.86
C GLU A 168 3.97 7.98 -19.35
N ILE A 169 4.18 9.01 -18.52
CA ILE A 169 4.01 8.90 -17.06
C ILE A 169 2.54 8.67 -16.70
N GLU A 170 1.61 9.37 -17.36
CA GLU A 170 0.17 9.20 -17.17
C GLU A 170 -0.29 7.81 -17.61
N GLU A 171 0.16 7.32 -18.77
CA GLU A 171 -0.17 5.98 -19.26
C GLU A 171 0.30 4.89 -18.30
N ALA A 172 1.54 4.98 -17.83
CA ALA A 172 2.10 4.05 -16.85
C ALA A 172 1.33 4.11 -15.52
N PHE A 173 0.90 5.30 -15.10
CA PHE A 173 0.07 5.47 -13.91
C PHE A 173 -1.33 4.86 -14.08
N GLU A 174 -1.98 5.04 -15.21
CA GLU A 174 -3.31 4.45 -15.48
C GLU A 174 -3.25 2.92 -15.55
N GLU A 175 -2.19 2.34 -16.13
CA GLU A 175 -1.99 0.89 -16.08
C GLU A 175 -1.77 0.39 -14.64
N PHE A 176 -0.96 1.12 -13.87
CA PHE A 176 -0.76 0.85 -12.46
C PHE A 176 -2.07 0.95 -11.66
N LYS A 177 -2.87 1.98 -11.92
CA LYS A 177 -4.17 2.22 -11.29
C LYS A 177 -5.17 1.11 -11.61
N LYS A 178 -5.25 0.65 -12.86
CA LYS A 178 -6.08 -0.52 -13.23
C LYS A 178 -5.68 -1.78 -12.46
N LYS A 179 -4.37 -2.06 -12.36
CA LYS A 179 -3.84 -3.19 -11.58
C LYS A 179 -4.14 -3.04 -10.08
N ARG A 180 -4.03 -1.82 -9.57
CA ARG A 180 -4.30 -1.47 -8.17
C ARG A 180 -5.79 -1.59 -7.84
N ASP A 181 -6.67 -1.01 -8.64
CA ASP A 181 -8.12 -0.98 -8.41
C ASP A 181 -8.76 -2.36 -8.63
N ALA A 182 -8.13 -3.22 -9.44
CA ALA A 182 -8.48 -4.63 -9.51
C ALA A 182 -8.18 -5.40 -8.19
N VAL A 183 -7.29 -4.87 -7.35
CA VAL A 183 -6.92 -5.46 -6.06
C VAL A 183 -7.71 -4.78 -4.94
N HIS A 184 -8.69 -5.48 -4.39
CA HIS A 184 -9.52 -4.97 -3.30
C HIS A 184 -8.69 -4.78 -2.01
N GLU A 185 -8.69 -3.56 -1.46
CA GLU A 185 -8.11 -3.21 -0.16
C GLU A 185 -9.23 -3.11 0.87
N PHE A 186 -9.11 -3.84 1.98
CA PHE A 186 -10.11 -3.87 3.06
C PHE A 186 -9.73 -2.89 4.16
N GLU A 187 -10.67 -2.03 4.53
CA GLU A 187 -10.56 -1.15 5.69
C GLU A 187 -10.89 -1.94 6.97
N VAL A 188 -9.97 -1.91 7.93
CA VAL A 188 -10.12 -2.59 9.22
C VAL A 188 -9.79 -1.62 10.36
N GLU A 189 -10.74 -1.41 11.27
CA GLU A 189 -10.51 -0.62 12.48
C GLU A 189 -9.83 -1.49 13.55
N LEU A 190 -8.72 -1.02 14.08
CA LEU A 190 -7.94 -1.71 15.11
C LEU A 190 -8.47 -1.34 16.50
N ALA A 191 -8.72 -2.36 17.31
CA ALA A 191 -8.99 -2.20 18.72
C ALA A 191 -7.69 -1.87 19.48
N GLY A 192 -7.77 -1.02 20.52
CA GLY A 192 -6.58 -0.58 21.27
C GLY A 192 -5.71 -1.70 21.82
N HIS A 193 -6.30 -2.85 22.18
CA HIS A 193 -5.55 -4.01 22.69
C HIS A 193 -4.76 -4.77 21.60
N GLN A 194 -5.12 -4.57 20.31
CA GLN A 194 -4.41 -5.16 19.17
C GLN A 194 -3.17 -4.37 18.81
N ILE A 195 -3.01 -3.15 19.31
CA ILE A 195 -1.87 -2.30 19.03
C ILE A 195 -0.78 -2.59 20.06
N GLU A 196 0.36 -3.12 19.62
CA GLU A 196 1.52 -3.28 20.50
C GLU A 196 2.29 -1.96 20.63
N LYS A 197 2.61 -1.35 19.49
CA LYS A 197 3.41 -0.15 19.46
C LYS A 197 3.16 0.63 18.19
N LEU A 198 2.84 1.90 18.35
CA LEU A 198 2.93 2.86 17.26
C LEU A 198 4.40 3.27 17.10
N VAL A 199 4.90 3.17 15.88
CA VAL A 199 6.20 3.73 15.50
C VAL A 199 5.97 4.74 14.39
N ASP A 200 6.91 5.65 14.23
CA ASP A 200 6.78 6.72 13.23
C ASP A 200 6.69 6.22 11.76
N GLU A 201 7.09 4.97 11.45
CA GLU A 201 6.98 4.36 10.10
C GLU A 201 5.68 3.56 9.89
N GLY A 202 4.92 3.30 10.95
CA GLY A 202 3.75 2.43 10.90
C GLY A 202 3.34 1.92 12.27
N ILE A 203 2.48 0.91 12.29
CA ILE A 203 1.96 0.34 13.54
C ILE A 203 2.33 -1.13 13.64
N TYR A 204 2.79 -1.53 14.83
CA TYR A 204 2.91 -2.95 15.17
C TYR A 204 1.61 -3.43 15.80
N ILE A 205 1.00 -4.40 15.14
CA ILE A 205 -0.23 -5.05 15.59
C ILE A 205 0.08 -6.44 16.12
N LYS A 206 -0.59 -6.81 17.21
CA LYS A 206 -0.59 -8.16 17.77
C LYS A 206 -1.52 -9.03 16.96
N VAL A 207 -0.99 -10.16 16.51
CA VAL A 207 -1.76 -11.17 15.79
C VAL A 207 -1.51 -12.53 16.41
N SER A 208 -2.53 -13.36 16.44
CA SER A 208 -2.43 -14.72 16.96
C SER A 208 -2.22 -15.68 15.80
N PHE A 209 -1.22 -16.55 15.85
CA PHE A 209 -0.99 -17.54 14.82
C PHE A 209 -0.88 -18.95 15.44
N GLY A 210 -2.02 -19.57 15.68
CA GLY A 210 -2.09 -20.86 16.38
C GLY A 210 -2.27 -20.72 17.90
N VAL A 211 -2.15 -21.84 18.62
CA VAL A 211 -2.45 -21.91 20.05
C VAL A 211 -1.34 -21.25 20.87
N LYS A 212 -1.66 -20.15 21.58
CA LYS A 212 -0.74 -19.36 22.41
C LYS A 212 0.49 -18.79 21.67
N GLN A 213 0.50 -18.81 20.35
CA GLN A 213 1.52 -18.17 19.55
C GLN A 213 0.99 -16.81 19.10
N SER A 214 1.63 -15.76 19.60
CA SER A 214 1.35 -14.37 19.19
C SER A 214 2.58 -13.79 18.53
N GLY A 215 2.37 -13.05 17.45
CA GLY A 215 3.41 -12.34 16.76
C GLY A 215 3.00 -10.92 16.45
N LEU A 216 3.97 -10.17 15.93
CA LEU A 216 3.80 -8.79 15.55
C LEU A 216 3.82 -8.68 14.03
N ILE A 217 2.82 -8.02 13.46
CA ILE A 217 2.86 -7.58 12.08
C ILE A 217 3.11 -6.09 12.07
N PHE A 218 4.00 -5.67 11.19
CA PHE A 218 4.24 -4.27 10.91
C PHE A 218 3.34 -3.82 9.76
N ILE A 219 2.49 -2.82 10.01
CA ILE A 219 1.65 -2.17 8.99
C ILE A 219 2.22 -0.78 8.71
N PRO A 220 2.71 -0.51 7.50
CA PRO A 220 3.28 0.78 7.14
C PRO A 220 2.25 1.93 7.19
N ASN A 221 2.73 3.17 7.35
CA ASN A 221 1.90 4.37 7.37
C ASN A 221 0.99 4.54 6.14
N PHE A 222 1.43 4.14 4.95
CA PHE A 222 0.61 4.27 3.75
C PHE A 222 -0.60 3.32 3.74
N ASN A 223 -0.61 2.32 4.62
CA ASN A 223 -1.75 1.45 4.89
C ASN A 223 -2.46 1.80 6.21
N LEU A 224 -2.15 2.95 6.85
CA LEU A 224 -2.67 3.31 8.16
C LEU A 224 -3.29 4.73 8.13
N ASP A 225 -4.50 4.85 8.65
CA ASP A 225 -5.17 6.12 8.91
C ASP A 225 -5.42 6.26 10.42
N ILE A 226 -5.09 7.42 10.98
CA ILE A 226 -5.20 7.71 12.41
C ILE A 226 -6.23 8.83 12.60
N LEU A 227 -7.34 8.47 13.24
CA LEU A 227 -8.44 9.37 13.56
C LEU A 227 -8.36 9.82 15.01
N GLU A 228 -7.84 11.01 15.25
CA GLU A 228 -7.94 11.70 16.55
C GLU A 228 -9.31 12.37 16.65
N GLU A 229 -10.26 11.75 17.36
CA GLU A 229 -11.52 12.37 17.79
C GLU A 229 -11.36 12.93 19.23
N GLU A 230 -12.19 13.89 19.63
CA GLU A 230 -12.06 14.67 20.88
C GLU A 230 -11.87 13.83 22.17
N ASN A 231 -12.22 12.54 22.15
CA ASN A 231 -12.05 11.63 23.29
C ASN A 231 -11.37 10.28 22.99
N GLN A 232 -11.07 9.91 21.73
CA GLN A 232 -10.45 8.62 21.37
C GLN A 232 -9.64 8.69 20.06
N THR A 233 -8.50 8.00 20.02
CA THR A 233 -7.73 7.78 18.77
C THR A 233 -8.14 6.45 18.14
N LYS A 234 -8.79 6.49 16.97
CA LYS A 234 -9.09 5.29 16.18
C LYS A 234 -8.00 5.06 15.16
N TYR A 235 -7.63 3.80 14.95
CA TYR A 235 -6.61 3.40 13.99
C TYR A 235 -7.28 2.53 12.93
N LYS A 236 -7.20 2.92 11.67
CA LYS A 236 -7.76 2.18 10.54
C LYS A 236 -6.63 1.69 9.65
N VAL A 237 -6.61 0.40 9.34
CA VAL A 237 -5.61 -0.20 8.46
C VAL A 237 -6.24 -0.72 7.17
N TYR A 238 -5.52 -0.57 6.07
CA TYR A 238 -5.92 -1.04 4.74
C TYR A 238 -5.13 -2.28 4.37
N ILE A 239 -5.80 -3.43 4.32
CA ILE A 239 -5.19 -4.75 4.17
C ILE A 239 -5.68 -5.39 2.87
N ARG A 240 -4.76 -5.94 2.08
CA ARG A 240 -5.06 -6.66 0.84
C ARG A 240 -5.21 -8.15 1.13
N GLU A 241 -6.30 -8.78 0.70
CA GLU A 241 -6.56 -10.19 0.97
C GLU A 241 -5.49 -11.14 0.42
N THR A 242 -5.01 -10.86 -0.80
CA THR A 242 -4.07 -11.72 -1.54
C THR A 242 -2.62 -11.56 -1.08
N THR A 243 -2.30 -10.43 -0.45
CA THR A 243 -0.96 -10.09 0.02
C THR A 243 -0.60 -10.92 1.24
N SER A 244 0.65 -11.37 1.30
CA SER A 244 1.20 -12.05 2.47
C SER A 244 1.85 -11.02 3.40
N TYR A 245 1.54 -11.10 4.69
CA TYR A 245 2.06 -10.23 5.75
C TYR A 245 3.01 -11.03 6.63
N PHE A 246 4.17 -10.45 6.92
CA PHE A 246 5.20 -11.11 7.71
C PHE A 246 4.93 -10.98 9.20
N ILE A 247 4.89 -12.10 9.89
CA ILE A 247 4.78 -12.20 11.34
C ILE A 247 6.17 -12.31 11.95
N TYR A 248 6.49 -11.36 12.82
CA TYR A 248 7.65 -11.40 13.68
C TYR A 248 7.29 -12.01 15.04
N ASN A 249 7.95 -13.11 15.40
CA ASN A 249 7.91 -13.65 16.76
C ASN A 249 9.12 -13.12 17.55
N LYS A 250 8.81 -12.41 18.64
CA LYS A 250 9.82 -11.73 19.48
C LYS A 250 10.72 -12.71 20.25
N GLU A 251 10.22 -13.90 20.54
CA GLU A 251 10.91 -14.89 21.39
C GLU A 251 11.65 -15.96 20.57
N HIS A 252 11.14 -16.26 19.37
CA HIS A 252 11.61 -17.37 18.55
C HIS A 252 11.61 -17.00 17.07
N SER A 253 12.75 -16.56 16.53
CA SER A 253 12.87 -16.13 15.13
C SER A 253 12.67 -17.25 14.11
N ASP A 254 12.86 -18.50 14.53
CA ASP A 254 12.55 -19.73 13.78
C ASP A 254 11.04 -19.93 13.54
N LYS A 255 10.20 -19.24 14.33
CA LYS A 255 8.73 -19.26 14.20
C LYS A 255 8.18 -18.06 13.40
N ASN A 256 9.06 -17.29 12.76
CA ASN A 256 8.64 -16.24 11.85
C ASN A 256 7.98 -16.86 10.62
N GLN A 257 6.81 -16.35 10.24
CA GLN A 257 6.04 -16.90 9.12
C GLN A 257 5.25 -15.82 8.39
N TYR A 258 4.74 -16.15 7.21
CA TYR A 258 3.84 -15.29 6.47
C TYR A 258 2.39 -15.73 6.68
N ILE A 259 1.48 -14.77 6.86
CA ILE A 259 0.05 -15.02 6.81
C ILE A 259 -0.58 -14.28 5.65
N LYS A 260 -1.62 -14.85 5.06
CA LYS A 260 -2.41 -14.16 4.04
C LYS A 260 -3.22 -13.03 4.66
N GLY A 261 -3.39 -11.94 3.93
CA GLY A 261 -4.16 -10.77 4.36
C GLY A 261 -5.60 -11.13 4.70
N ARG A 262 -6.20 -12.10 4.00
CA ARG A 262 -7.52 -12.67 4.36
C ARG A 262 -7.58 -13.15 5.82
N THR A 263 -6.54 -13.84 6.27
CA THR A 263 -6.43 -14.38 7.63
C THR A 263 -6.23 -13.25 8.63
N LEU A 264 -5.42 -12.25 8.25
CA LEU A 264 -5.17 -11.07 9.06
C LEU A 264 -6.43 -10.23 9.28
N ILE A 265 -7.18 -9.94 8.22
CA ILE A 265 -8.46 -9.20 8.28
C ILE A 265 -9.42 -9.89 9.25
N ARG A 266 -9.55 -11.21 9.15
CA ARG A 266 -10.42 -12.02 10.03
C ARG A 266 -10.02 -11.93 11.51
N GLN A 267 -8.73 -11.89 11.80
CA GLN A 267 -8.23 -11.78 13.19
C GLN A 267 -8.40 -10.38 13.76
N LEU A 268 -8.22 -9.35 12.95
CA LEU A 268 -8.29 -7.98 13.41
C LEU A 268 -9.73 -7.51 13.63
N THR A 269 -10.69 -8.09 12.93
CA THR A 269 -12.11 -7.74 13.06
C THR A 269 -12.83 -8.42 14.23
N ASN A 270 -12.15 -9.25 15.05
CA ASN A 270 -12.60 -10.04 16.21
C ASN A 270 -13.97 -9.69 16.85
N ASP A 271 -15.04 -9.98 16.12
CA ASP A 271 -16.33 -10.30 16.67
C ASP A 271 -17.06 -11.18 15.66
N SER A 272 -17.79 -12.14 16.20
CA SER A 272 -18.94 -12.83 15.64
C SER A 272 -20.06 -11.88 15.10
N ARG A 273 -19.74 -10.61 14.85
CA ARG A 273 -20.55 -9.63 14.15
C ARG A 273 -19.80 -9.23 12.90
N ALA A 274 -20.32 -9.72 11.77
CA ALA A 274 -20.14 -9.17 10.44
C ALA A 274 -18.86 -8.34 10.26
N ILE A 275 -17.77 -9.04 9.91
CA ILE A 275 -16.94 -8.51 8.83
C ILE A 275 -17.94 -8.03 7.76
N PRO A 276 -17.81 -6.84 7.14
CA PRO A 276 -18.38 -6.64 5.83
C PRO A 276 -17.59 -7.47 4.80
N TYR A 277 -17.33 -8.74 5.13
CA TYR A 277 -17.26 -9.78 4.16
C TYR A 277 -18.66 -9.79 3.59
N ARG A 278 -18.81 -9.49 2.31
CA ARG A 278 -19.94 -10.04 1.58
C ARG A 278 -19.73 -11.56 1.54
N ARG A 279 -19.93 -12.25 2.68
CA ARG A 279 -20.64 -13.51 2.61
C ARG A 279 -21.94 -13.11 1.94
N PRO A 280 -22.38 -13.73 0.84
CA PRO A 280 -23.80 -13.87 0.72
C PRO A 280 -24.18 -14.62 2.01
N THR A 281 -24.75 -13.92 3.00
CA THR A 281 -25.40 -14.49 4.18
C THR A 281 -26.23 -15.68 3.70
N VAL A 282 -26.48 -16.70 4.53
CA VAL A 282 -27.46 -17.75 4.14
C VAL A 282 -28.76 -17.10 3.62
N GLU A 283 -29.15 -15.95 4.19
CA GLU A 283 -30.20 -15.07 3.65
C GLU A 283 -29.91 -14.50 2.26
N ARG A 284 -28.72 -13.95 1.96
CA ARG A 284 -28.37 -13.46 0.60
C ARG A 284 -28.20 -14.58 -0.42
N LEU A 285 -27.79 -15.77 0.01
CA LEU A 285 -27.80 -16.97 -0.84
C LEU A 285 -29.24 -17.43 -1.09
N GLN A 286 -30.10 -17.42 -0.07
CA GLN A 286 -31.53 -17.68 -0.25
C GLN A 286 -32.20 -16.62 -1.12
N GLU A 287 -31.84 -15.34 -0.99
CA GLU A 287 -32.26 -14.23 -1.86
C GLU A 287 -31.76 -14.46 -3.29
N LYS A 288 -30.51 -14.85 -3.49
CA LYS A 288 -29.97 -15.18 -4.82
C LYS A 288 -30.59 -16.46 -5.40
N ILE A 289 -30.86 -17.48 -4.59
CA ILE A 289 -31.54 -18.71 -4.99
C ILE A 289 -32.99 -18.41 -5.35
N THR A 290 -33.67 -17.53 -4.62
CA THR A 290 -35.03 -17.08 -4.95
C THR A 290 -35.04 -16.16 -6.17
N GLU A 291 -34.04 -15.32 -6.36
CA GLU A 291 -33.84 -14.52 -7.58
C GLU A 291 -33.61 -15.44 -8.80
N ILE A 292 -32.79 -16.49 -8.66
CA ILE A 292 -32.62 -17.50 -9.70
C ILE A 292 -33.93 -18.27 -9.95
N ASN A 293 -34.66 -18.68 -8.91
CA ASN A 293 -35.94 -19.37 -9.05
C ASN A 293 -36.95 -18.51 -9.81
N LEU A 294 -37.03 -17.22 -9.47
CA LEU A 294 -37.88 -16.24 -10.15
C LEU A 294 -37.43 -16.04 -11.61
N LEU A 295 -36.12 -15.97 -11.87
CA LEU A 295 -35.58 -15.82 -13.22
C LEU A 295 -35.84 -17.05 -14.09
N ILE A 296 -35.73 -18.26 -13.55
CA ILE A 296 -36.02 -19.49 -14.29
C ILE A 296 -37.54 -19.65 -14.52
N GLU A 297 -38.39 -19.32 -13.54
CA GLU A 297 -39.85 -19.31 -13.73
C GLU A 297 -40.30 -18.29 -14.79
N LEU A 298 -39.63 -17.14 -14.89
CA LEU A 298 -39.99 -16.06 -15.82
C LEU A 298 -39.43 -16.22 -17.25
N THR A 299 -38.46 -17.11 -17.48
CA THR A 299 -37.77 -17.25 -18.79
C THR A 299 -38.11 -18.53 -19.53
N GLU A 300 -39.04 -19.37 -19.04
CA GLU A 300 -39.35 -20.70 -19.60
C GLU A 300 -38.08 -21.53 -19.93
N THR A 301 -37.01 -21.37 -19.15
CA THR A 301 -35.69 -21.90 -19.51
C THR A 301 -35.59 -23.42 -19.33
N ASP A 302 -34.91 -24.06 -20.30
CA ASP A 302 -34.68 -25.49 -20.46
C ASP A 302 -34.27 -26.21 -19.15
N LYS A 303 -34.69 -27.48 -18.97
CA LYS A 303 -34.38 -28.34 -17.80
C LYS A 303 -32.90 -28.28 -17.34
N ARG A 304 -31.99 -28.06 -18.28
CA ARG A 304 -30.53 -27.96 -18.04
C ARG A 304 -30.13 -26.84 -17.07
N TYR A 305 -30.84 -25.71 -17.07
CA TYR A 305 -30.53 -24.59 -16.17
C TYR A 305 -30.98 -24.87 -14.73
N GLN A 306 -32.09 -25.61 -14.57
CA GLN A 306 -32.54 -26.10 -13.26
C GLN A 306 -31.55 -27.11 -12.69
N ASP A 307 -31.09 -28.06 -13.51
CA ASP A 307 -30.12 -29.08 -13.08
C ASP A 307 -28.80 -28.46 -12.58
N VAL A 308 -28.25 -27.48 -13.32
CA VAL A 308 -27.02 -26.77 -12.92
C VAL A 308 -27.21 -25.93 -11.66
N LYS A 309 -28.38 -25.30 -11.49
CA LYS A 309 -28.71 -24.56 -10.27
C LYS A 309 -28.80 -25.52 -9.07
N ASP A 310 -29.55 -26.60 -9.20
CA ASP A 310 -29.78 -27.55 -8.11
C ASP A 310 -28.46 -28.22 -7.69
N GLU A 311 -27.57 -28.52 -8.63
CA GLU A 311 -26.21 -29.01 -8.36
C GLU A 311 -25.38 -27.99 -7.56
N LEU A 312 -25.30 -26.73 -8.02
CA LEU A 312 -24.55 -25.67 -7.32
C LEU A 312 -25.11 -25.41 -5.92
N VAL A 313 -26.44 -25.43 -5.74
CA VAL A 313 -27.08 -25.23 -4.44
C VAL A 313 -26.80 -26.39 -3.50
N ALA A 314 -26.84 -27.64 -4.00
CA ALA A 314 -26.54 -28.82 -3.21
C ALA A 314 -25.08 -28.83 -2.74
N GLU A 315 -24.13 -28.51 -3.62
CA GLU A 315 -22.70 -28.44 -3.27
C GLU A 315 -22.41 -27.34 -2.23
N ILE A 316 -23.04 -26.16 -2.37
CA ILE A 316 -22.92 -25.05 -1.40
C ILE A 316 -23.48 -25.47 -0.02
N ALA A 317 -24.62 -26.16 0.00
CA ALA A 317 -25.23 -26.64 1.25
C ALA A 317 -24.36 -27.70 1.93
N GLU A 318 -23.77 -28.63 1.16
CA GLU A 318 -22.87 -29.65 1.70
C GLU A 318 -21.61 -29.02 2.31
N LEU A 319 -21.02 -28.02 1.64
CA LEU A 319 -19.87 -27.29 2.16
C LEU A 319 -20.22 -26.49 3.43
N ASP A 320 -21.41 -25.90 3.51
CA ASP A 320 -21.84 -25.17 4.72
C ASP A 320 -21.96 -26.11 5.93
N VAL A 321 -22.49 -27.31 5.73
CA VAL A 321 -22.53 -28.35 6.77
C VAL A 321 -21.12 -28.75 7.21
N LYS A 322 -20.19 -29.00 6.26
CA LYS A 322 -18.80 -29.36 6.57
C LYS A 322 -18.06 -28.24 7.31
N LEU A 323 -18.29 -26.98 6.92
CA LEU A 323 -17.72 -25.81 7.57
C LEU A 323 -18.22 -25.66 9.01
N ASN A 324 -19.53 -25.81 9.24
CA ASN A 324 -20.12 -25.73 10.57
C ASN A 324 -19.62 -26.87 11.49
N GLN A 325 -19.60 -28.11 11.00
CA GLN A 325 -19.08 -29.25 11.74
C GLN A 325 -17.59 -29.10 12.10
N THR A 326 -16.78 -28.63 11.14
CA THR A 326 -15.35 -28.39 11.38
C THR A 326 -15.14 -27.29 12.42
N ASN A 327 -15.91 -26.21 12.36
CA ASN A 327 -15.85 -25.13 13.35
C ASN A 327 -16.28 -25.58 14.75
N GLU A 328 -17.36 -26.36 14.86
CA GLU A 328 -17.80 -26.94 16.14
C GLU A 328 -16.72 -27.85 16.74
N LYS A 329 -16.10 -28.68 15.89
CA LYS A 329 -14.99 -29.55 16.31
C LYS A 329 -13.77 -28.76 16.79
N ILE A 330 -13.39 -27.71 16.09
CA ILE A 330 -12.31 -26.79 16.51
C ILE A 330 -12.66 -26.11 17.84
N ALA A 331 -13.91 -25.68 18.04
CA ALA A 331 -14.34 -25.05 19.29
C ALA A 331 -14.26 -26.01 20.48
N ILE A 332 -14.66 -27.27 20.29
CA ILE A 332 -14.54 -28.32 21.31
C ILE A 332 -13.07 -28.59 21.63
N LEU A 333 -12.22 -28.76 20.62
CA LEU A 333 -10.79 -29.02 20.81
C LEU A 333 -10.07 -27.84 21.47
N ASN A 334 -10.43 -26.59 21.15
CA ASN A 334 -9.90 -25.42 21.83
C ASN A 334 -10.26 -25.42 23.32
N LYS A 335 -11.51 -25.79 23.66
CA LYS A 335 -11.94 -25.94 25.05
C LYS A 335 -11.21 -27.07 25.77
N MET A 336 -10.94 -28.18 25.07
CA MET A 336 -10.13 -29.29 25.60
C MET A 336 -8.68 -28.85 25.87
N ALA A 337 -8.08 -28.12 24.93
CA ALA A 337 -6.73 -27.57 25.09
C ALA A 337 -6.65 -26.61 26.28
N GLU A 338 -7.66 -25.74 26.45
CA GLU A 338 -7.77 -24.82 27.59
C GLU A 338 -7.82 -25.58 28.93
N VAL A 339 -8.64 -26.62 29.02
CA VAL A 339 -8.76 -27.46 30.22
C VAL A 339 -7.45 -28.18 30.52
N LEU A 340 -6.80 -28.80 29.52
CA LEU A 340 -5.52 -29.49 29.68
C LEU A 340 -4.38 -28.57 30.16
N ILE A 341 -4.40 -27.33 29.68
CA ILE A 341 -3.47 -26.28 30.11
C ILE A 341 -3.74 -25.87 31.56
N ASN A 342 -5.00 -25.61 31.91
CA ASN A 342 -5.38 -25.16 33.26
C ASN A 342 -5.18 -26.24 34.33
N LEU A 343 -5.19 -27.53 33.94
CA LEU A 343 -4.80 -28.63 34.83
C LEU A 343 -3.32 -28.58 35.27
N LYS A 344 -2.44 -27.99 34.45
CA LYS A 344 -1.00 -27.81 34.74
C LYS A 344 -0.68 -26.42 35.32
N SER A 345 -1.67 -25.59 35.62
CA SER A 345 -1.49 -24.24 36.18
C SER A 345 -1.05 -24.27 37.65
N ASP A 346 -0.20 -23.33 38.06
CA ASP A 346 0.21 -23.17 39.46
C ASP A 346 -0.94 -22.70 40.36
N ASP A 347 -1.94 -22.02 39.79
CA ASP A 347 -3.11 -21.49 40.52
C ASP A 347 -4.05 -22.63 40.99
N PRO A 348 -4.28 -22.78 42.31
CA PRO A 348 -5.17 -23.81 42.86
C PRO A 348 -6.62 -23.71 42.38
N ASN A 349 -7.12 -22.50 42.13
CA ASN A 349 -8.51 -22.28 41.71
C ASN A 349 -8.72 -22.70 40.25
N SER A 350 -7.81 -22.31 39.36
CA SER A 350 -7.77 -22.73 37.95
C SER A 350 -7.68 -24.25 37.81
N ARG A 351 -6.86 -24.92 38.64
CA ARG A 351 -6.79 -26.39 38.66
C ARG A 351 -8.09 -27.06 39.09
N LYS A 352 -8.80 -26.49 40.07
CA LYS A 352 -10.08 -27.03 40.56
C LYS A 352 -11.17 -26.92 39.50
N LEU A 353 -11.25 -25.78 38.82
CA LEU A 353 -12.19 -25.55 37.72
C LEU A 353 -11.89 -26.47 36.53
N ALA A 354 -10.62 -26.59 36.15
CA ALA A 354 -10.20 -27.48 35.07
C ALA A 354 -10.51 -28.95 35.35
N ARG A 355 -10.40 -29.43 36.60
CA ARG A 355 -10.82 -30.79 36.98
C ARG A 355 -12.32 -31.03 36.82
N TYR A 356 -13.14 -30.00 37.08
CA TYR A 356 -14.59 -30.06 36.88
C TYR A 356 -14.94 -30.07 35.37
N ASP A 357 -14.30 -29.23 34.57
CA ASP A 357 -14.53 -29.20 33.13
C ASP A 357 -13.97 -30.45 32.41
N PHE A 358 -12.87 -31.02 32.91
CA PHE A 358 -12.28 -32.27 32.40
C PHE A 358 -13.24 -33.46 32.57
N SER A 359 -13.90 -33.57 33.73
CA SER A 359 -14.90 -34.62 33.96
C SER A 359 -16.18 -34.40 33.16
N LYS A 360 -16.61 -33.14 32.99
CA LYS A 360 -17.79 -32.78 32.20
C LYS A 360 -17.62 -33.06 30.70
N LEU A 361 -16.39 -32.99 30.19
CA LEU A 361 -16.06 -33.27 28.79
C LEU A 361 -15.74 -34.76 28.53
N ASN A 362 -15.85 -35.65 29.53
CA ASN A 362 -15.54 -37.08 29.44
C ASN A 362 -14.14 -37.37 28.85
N LEU A 363 -13.14 -36.55 29.19
CA LEU A 363 -11.79 -36.69 28.67
C LEU A 363 -11.05 -37.86 29.32
N THR A 364 -10.34 -38.64 28.52
CA THR A 364 -9.44 -39.69 29.00
C THR A 364 -8.06 -39.14 29.33
N GLU A 365 -7.42 -39.65 30.39
CA GLU A 365 -6.07 -39.24 30.83
C GLU A 365 -4.96 -39.51 29.79
N SER A 366 -5.29 -40.23 28.71
CA SER A 366 -4.37 -40.55 27.61
C SER A 366 -4.22 -39.44 26.56
N ILE A 367 -5.11 -38.43 26.55
CA ILE A 367 -5.08 -37.36 25.53
C ILE A 367 -4.02 -36.32 25.91
N THR A 368 -3.06 -36.07 25.01
CA THR A 368 -2.02 -35.06 25.23
C THR A 368 -2.35 -33.71 24.59
N LEU A 369 -1.76 -32.64 25.14
CA LEU A 369 -1.94 -31.30 24.60
C LEU A 369 -1.39 -31.21 23.17
N GLU A 370 -0.26 -31.87 22.88
CA GLU A 370 0.36 -31.89 21.56
C GLU A 370 -0.58 -32.51 20.50
N GLN A 371 -1.28 -33.60 20.85
CA GLN A 371 -2.25 -34.26 19.96
C GLN A 371 -3.44 -33.33 19.65
N VAL A 372 -3.99 -32.67 20.67
CA VAL A 372 -5.11 -31.74 20.50
C VAL A 372 -4.70 -30.53 19.65
N THR A 373 -3.50 -29.99 19.85
CA THR A 373 -3.01 -28.86 19.05
C THR A 373 -2.76 -29.22 17.59
N GLU A 374 -2.26 -30.43 17.32
CA GLU A 374 -2.04 -30.89 15.95
C GLU A 374 -3.37 -31.16 15.24
N GLU A 375 -4.37 -31.71 15.95
CA GLU A 375 -5.71 -31.89 15.39
C GLU A 375 -6.40 -30.56 15.08
N ILE A 376 -6.22 -29.54 15.94
CA ILE A 376 -6.69 -28.18 15.65
C ILE A 376 -6.02 -27.62 14.39
N ARG A 377 -4.70 -27.83 14.22
CA ARG A 377 -3.94 -27.36 13.04
C ARG A 377 -4.51 -27.97 11.76
N VAL A 378 -4.67 -29.29 11.73
CA VAL A 378 -5.22 -30.02 10.57
C VAL A 378 -6.63 -29.53 10.24
N LEU A 379 -7.52 -29.41 11.25
CA LEU A 379 -8.88 -28.93 11.02
C LEU A 379 -8.93 -27.47 10.55
N GLN A 380 -7.97 -26.63 10.95
CA GLN A 380 -7.87 -25.25 10.45
C GLN A 380 -7.40 -25.19 8.99
N GLU A 381 -6.54 -26.11 8.57
CA GLU A 381 -6.15 -26.28 7.16
C GLU A 381 -7.34 -26.76 6.32
N ASP A 382 -8.04 -27.80 6.78
CA ASP A 382 -9.26 -28.32 6.14
C ASP A 382 -10.34 -27.23 6.03
N LEU A 383 -10.56 -26.45 7.09
CA LEU A 383 -11.46 -25.31 7.07
C LEU A 383 -11.05 -24.28 6.01
N GLY A 384 -9.76 -24.04 5.83
CA GLY A 384 -9.24 -23.19 4.77
C GLY A 384 -9.58 -23.72 3.37
N HIS A 385 -9.41 -25.02 3.15
CA HIS A 385 -9.75 -25.68 1.89
C HIS A 385 -11.25 -25.62 1.57
N TYR A 386 -12.13 -25.94 2.53
CA TYR A 386 -13.57 -25.87 2.33
C TYR A 386 -14.07 -24.45 2.05
N LEU A 387 -13.42 -23.43 2.65
CA LEU A 387 -13.74 -22.02 2.35
C LEU A 387 -13.34 -21.63 0.92
N ASP A 388 -12.18 -22.11 0.45
CA ASP A 388 -11.71 -21.86 -0.91
C ASP A 388 -12.66 -22.50 -1.95
N GLU A 389 -13.14 -23.72 -1.69
CA GLU A 389 -14.15 -24.39 -2.52
C GLU A 389 -15.48 -23.63 -2.52
N TYR A 390 -15.94 -23.21 -1.34
CA TYR A 390 -17.20 -22.48 -1.17
C TYR A 390 -17.19 -21.14 -1.93
N GLU A 391 -16.09 -20.39 -1.85
CA GLU A 391 -15.93 -19.15 -2.61
C GLU A 391 -15.92 -19.41 -4.13
N GLY A 392 -15.26 -20.48 -4.56
CA GLY A 392 -15.27 -20.94 -5.95
C GLY A 392 -16.70 -21.18 -6.46
N LEU A 393 -17.53 -21.87 -5.68
CA LEU A 393 -18.93 -22.11 -6.02
C LEU A 393 -19.77 -20.83 -5.99
N SER A 394 -19.55 -19.94 -5.01
CA SER A 394 -20.25 -18.65 -4.96
C SER A 394 -19.95 -17.79 -6.19
N ARG A 395 -18.70 -17.78 -6.67
CA ARG A 395 -18.32 -17.06 -7.91
C ARG A 395 -18.96 -17.68 -9.16
N LYS A 396 -19.03 -19.02 -9.22
CA LYS A 396 -19.76 -19.71 -10.30
C LYS A 396 -21.24 -19.34 -10.29
N LEU A 397 -21.87 -19.32 -9.10
CA LEU A 397 -23.26 -18.91 -8.92
C LEU A 397 -23.49 -17.45 -9.36
N GLU A 398 -22.60 -16.53 -9.00
CA GLU A 398 -22.67 -15.14 -9.44
C GLU A 398 -22.52 -14.97 -10.96
N THR A 399 -21.65 -15.76 -11.56
CA THR A 399 -21.46 -15.77 -13.02
C THR A 399 -22.70 -16.32 -13.70
N PHE A 400 -23.30 -17.38 -13.16
CA PHE A 400 -24.54 -17.97 -13.64
C PHE A 400 -25.71 -16.98 -13.60
N VAL A 401 -25.88 -16.25 -12.49
CA VAL A 401 -26.89 -15.18 -12.36
C VAL A 401 -26.67 -14.08 -13.39
N LYS A 402 -25.42 -13.65 -13.62
CA LYS A 402 -25.11 -12.66 -14.65
C LYS A 402 -25.51 -13.15 -16.04
N ILE A 403 -25.18 -14.39 -16.39
CA ILE A 403 -25.53 -14.99 -17.68
C ILE A 403 -27.05 -15.01 -17.89
N LEU A 404 -27.81 -15.44 -16.87
CA LEU A 404 -29.29 -15.43 -16.92
C LEU A 404 -29.84 -14.01 -17.13
N ASN A 405 -29.27 -13.01 -16.46
CA ASN A 405 -29.68 -11.61 -16.62
C ASN A 405 -29.35 -11.03 -18.01
N THR A 406 -28.20 -11.35 -18.60
CA THR A 406 -27.88 -10.92 -19.98
C THR A 406 -28.75 -11.61 -21.02
N ASN A 407 -29.03 -12.90 -20.86
CA ASN A 407 -29.91 -13.63 -21.79
C ASN A 407 -31.32 -13.04 -21.79
N LYS A 408 -31.83 -12.60 -20.64
CA LYS A 408 -33.12 -11.92 -20.51
C LYS A 408 -33.14 -10.55 -21.19
N GLN A 409 -32.04 -9.78 -21.13
CA GLN A 409 -31.93 -8.50 -21.85
C GLN A 409 -31.95 -8.72 -23.37
N THR A 410 -31.25 -9.74 -23.86
CA THR A 410 -31.27 -10.08 -25.29
C THR A 410 -32.64 -10.58 -25.75
N GLU A 411 -33.36 -11.41 -24.97
CA GLU A 411 -34.72 -11.83 -25.32
C GLU A 411 -35.73 -10.67 -25.30
N HIS A 412 -35.59 -9.72 -24.36
CA HIS A 412 -36.40 -8.49 -24.35
C HIS A 412 -36.08 -7.54 -25.50
N GLU A 413 -34.82 -7.42 -25.93
CA GLU A 413 -34.46 -6.63 -27.12
C GLU A 413 -35.02 -7.28 -28.41
N PHE A 414 -34.95 -8.61 -28.54
CA PHE A 414 -35.54 -9.33 -29.68
C PHE A 414 -37.07 -9.31 -29.72
N HIS A 415 -37.77 -9.11 -28.60
CA HIS A 415 -39.22 -8.94 -28.56
C HIS A 415 -39.68 -7.46 -28.58
N GLY A 416 -38.81 -6.51 -28.24
CA GLY A 416 -39.06 -5.08 -28.38
C GLY A 416 -39.06 -4.60 -29.84
N ASP A 417 -38.25 -5.24 -30.69
CA ASP A 417 -38.11 -4.87 -32.10
C ASP A 417 -39.16 -5.51 -33.04
N ILE A 418 -40.09 -6.32 -32.53
CA ILE A 418 -41.20 -6.91 -33.32
C ILE A 418 -42.52 -6.15 -33.14
N ALA A 419 -42.56 -5.09 -32.32
CA ALA A 419 -43.76 -4.27 -32.11
C ALA A 419 -43.69 -2.89 -32.81
N LEU A 420 -43.23 -2.85 -34.07
CA LEU A 420 -43.44 -1.73 -34.98
C LEU A 420 -43.66 -2.25 -36.40
N GLU A 421 -44.84 -2.81 -36.65
CA GLU A 421 -45.54 -2.72 -37.95
C GLU A 421 -47.05 -2.63 -37.73
#